data_AF-A0A7X0B3N3-F1
#
_entry.id   AF-A0A7X0B3N3-F1
#
_cell.length_a   1.000
_cell.length_b   1.000
_cell.length_c   1.000
_cell.angle_alpha   90.00
_cell.angle_beta   90.00
_cell.angle_gamma   90.00
#
_symmetry.space_group_name_H-M   'P 1'
#
loop_
_entity.id
_entity.type
_entity.pdbx_description
1 polymer ?
#
loop_
_entity_poly.entity_id
_entity_poly.type
_entity_poly.pdbx_seq_one_letter_code
_entity_poly.pdbx_strand_id
1 'polypeptide(L)'
;MLFISRRVLTGSMSGLVLILTGAAVMTLHIGRGVQSSFDTIEVGQTENSVVRILGKPSVTEYPAKPFTRYADRGCEAPCFKRFWYENRLMLDTEAWSISIDRDGLVVGKYHWVSP
;
A
#
# COMPACT_ATOMS: atom_id res chain seq x y z
N MET A 1 23.38 -29.90 32.31
CA MET A 1 22.32 -30.35 31.38
C MET A 1 21.09 -29.48 31.59
N LEU A 2 20.77 -28.59 30.65
CA LEU A 2 19.57 -27.74 30.72
C LEU A 2 18.33 -28.58 30.40
N PHE A 3 17.54 -28.94 31.41
CA PHE A 3 16.19 -29.49 31.25
C PHE A 3 15.21 -28.33 31.03
N ILE A 4 15.05 -27.91 29.78
CA ILE A 4 13.94 -27.01 29.43
C ILE A 4 12.66 -27.85 29.36
N SER A 5 11.70 -27.54 30.25
CA SER A 5 10.42 -28.25 30.38
C SER A 5 9.60 -28.17 29.09
N ARG A 6 9.11 -29.31 28.58
CA ARG A 6 8.18 -29.39 27.44
C ARG A 6 6.97 -28.46 27.55
N ARG A 7 6.51 -28.15 28.78
CA ARG A 7 5.39 -27.22 29.03
C ARG A 7 5.75 -25.76 28.73
N VAL A 8 7.00 -25.38 28.93
CA VAL A 8 7.52 -24.04 28.59
C VAL A 8 7.68 -23.90 27.07
N LEU A 9 8.12 -24.98 26.38
CA LEU A 9 8.16 -25.00 24.90
C LEU A 9 6.76 -24.87 24.28
N THR A 10 5.75 -25.59 24.78
CA THR A 10 4.39 -25.51 24.24
C THR A 10 3.71 -24.17 24.51
N GLY A 11 3.90 -23.57 25.69
CA GLY A 11 3.38 -22.22 25.98
C GLY A 11 4.06 -21.14 25.12
N SER A 12 5.37 -21.29 24.90
CA SER A 12 6.16 -20.38 24.04
C SER A 12 5.78 -20.49 22.57
N MET A 13 5.56 -21.71 22.05
CA MET A 13 5.06 -21.92 20.69
C MET A 13 3.65 -21.36 20.49
N SER A 14 2.73 -21.59 21.43
CA SER A 14 1.35 -21.06 21.33
C SER A 14 1.31 -19.53 21.37
N GLY A 15 2.15 -18.90 22.20
CA GLY A 15 2.29 -17.44 22.22
C GLY A 15 2.83 -16.88 20.90
N LEU A 16 3.84 -17.52 20.31
CA LEU A 16 4.38 -17.13 19.02
C LEU A 16 3.33 -17.25 17.90
N VAL A 17 2.54 -18.33 17.90
CA VAL A 17 1.47 -18.55 16.91
C VAL A 17 0.39 -17.46 17.00
N LEU A 18 -0.01 -17.06 18.21
CA LEU A 18 -0.99 -15.97 18.40
C LEU A 18 -0.46 -14.62 17.92
N ILE A 19 0.83 -14.32 18.15
CA ILE A 19 1.44 -13.08 17.68
C ILE A 19 1.52 -13.07 16.14
N LEU A 20 1.96 -14.17 15.53
CA LEU A 20 2.09 -14.27 14.07
C LEU A 20 0.74 -14.20 13.36
N THR A 21 -0.28 -14.87 13.89
CA THR A 21 -1.64 -14.83 13.33
C THR A 21 -2.28 -13.45 13.47
N GLY A 22 -2.10 -12.80 14.63
CA GLY A 22 -2.59 -11.42 14.84
C GLY A 22 -1.94 -10.42 13.88
N ALA A 23 -0.63 -10.52 13.66
CA ALA A 23 0.09 -9.67 12.71
C ALA A 23 -0.41 -9.87 11.27
N ALA A 24 -0.59 -11.12 10.84
CA ALA A 24 -1.09 -11.43 9.50
C ALA A 24 -2.53 -10.93 9.25
N VAL A 25 -3.41 -11.05 10.25
CA VAL A 25 -4.78 -10.53 10.14
C VAL A 25 -4.79 -9.00 10.02
N MET A 26 -3.92 -8.31 10.75
CA MET A 26 -3.82 -6.86 10.71
C MET A 26 -3.30 -6.35 9.35
N THR A 27 -2.28 -7.00 8.78
CA THR A 27 -1.75 -6.61 7.46
C THR A 27 -2.79 -6.77 6.36
N LEU A 28 -3.56 -7.88 6.39
CA LEU A 28 -4.63 -8.13 5.43
C LEU A 28 -5.79 -7.14 5.56
N HIS A 29 -6.18 -6.77 6.78
CA HIS A 29 -7.26 -5.80 6.97
C HIS A 29 -6.90 -4.41 6.47
N ILE A 30 -5.66 -3.95 6.69
CA ILE A 30 -5.23 -2.64 6.20
C ILE A 30 -5.15 -2.63 4.67
N GLY A 31 -4.58 -3.66 4.04
CA GLY A 31 -4.56 -3.79 2.59
C GLY A 31 -5.96 -3.77 1.99
N ARG A 32 -6.90 -4.54 2.57
CA ARG A 32 -8.32 -4.55 2.15
C ARG A 32 -9.01 -3.20 2.32
N GLY A 33 -8.73 -2.47 3.39
CA GLY A 33 -9.29 -1.14 3.61
C GLY A 33 -8.86 -0.14 2.54
N VAL A 34 -7.55 -0.11 2.23
CA VAL A 34 -7.01 0.74 1.17
C VAL A 34 -7.57 0.33 -0.19
N GLN A 35 -7.59 -0.97 -0.49
CA GLN A 35 -8.18 -1.50 -1.73
C GLN A 35 -9.64 -1.07 -1.89
N SER A 36 -10.46 -1.25 -0.85
CA SER A 36 -11.88 -0.88 -0.92
C SER A 36 -12.08 0.61 -1.19
N SER A 37 -11.30 1.48 -0.56
CA SER A 37 -11.35 2.93 -0.84
C SER A 37 -10.82 3.25 -2.25
N PHE A 38 -9.76 2.57 -2.68
CA PHE A 38 -9.15 2.73 -4.00
C PHE A 38 -10.10 2.34 -5.14
N ASP A 39 -10.93 1.32 -4.92
CA ASP A 39 -11.92 0.86 -5.89
C ASP A 39 -12.97 1.94 -6.17
N THR A 40 -13.28 2.81 -5.19
CA THR A 40 -14.23 3.94 -5.34
C THR A 40 -13.67 5.14 -6.12
N ILE A 41 -12.35 5.20 -6.35
CA ILE A 41 -11.75 6.28 -7.13
C ILE A 41 -12.01 6.07 -8.61
N GLU A 42 -12.52 7.10 -9.28
CA GLU A 42 -12.82 7.09 -10.71
C GLU A 42 -12.03 8.15 -11.47
N VAL A 43 -11.83 7.91 -12.77
CA VAL A 43 -11.25 8.90 -13.69
C VAL A 43 -12.14 10.14 -13.76
N GLY A 44 -11.54 11.33 -13.76
CA GLY A 44 -12.23 12.61 -13.70
C GLY A 44 -12.52 13.12 -12.29
N GLN A 45 -12.32 12.31 -11.24
CA GLN A 45 -12.39 12.82 -9.87
C GLN A 45 -11.25 13.81 -9.60
N THR A 46 -11.47 14.74 -8.67
CA THR A 46 -10.44 15.73 -8.30
C THR A 46 -9.41 15.13 -7.36
N GLU A 47 -8.19 15.67 -7.41
CA GLU A 47 -7.10 15.37 -6.48
C GLU A 47 -7.55 15.46 -5.01
N ASN A 48 -8.32 16.50 -4.66
CA ASN A 48 -8.85 16.67 -3.30
C ASN A 48 -9.81 15.53 -2.90
N SER A 49 -10.57 14.99 -3.85
CA SER A 49 -11.41 13.81 -3.58
C SER A 49 -10.57 12.59 -3.27
N VAL A 50 -9.50 12.36 -4.05
CA VAL A 50 -8.56 11.26 -3.83
C VAL A 50 -7.93 11.35 -2.45
N VAL A 51 -7.41 12.52 -2.06
CA VAL A 51 -6.78 12.73 -0.75
C VAL A 51 -7.80 12.57 0.39
N ARG A 52 -9.07 12.93 0.18
CA ARG A 52 -10.11 12.73 1.18
C ARG A 52 -10.45 11.24 1.38
N ILE A 53 -10.45 10.45 0.31
CA ILE A 53 -10.84 9.03 0.32
C ILE A 53 -9.69 8.13 0.80
N LEU A 54 -8.47 8.37 0.29
CA LEU A 54 -7.29 7.54 0.55
C LEU A 54 -6.36 8.13 1.62
N GLY A 55 -6.59 9.39 2.02
CA GLY A 55 -5.67 10.12 2.88
C GLY A 55 -4.45 10.67 2.12
N LYS A 56 -3.45 11.06 2.90
CA LYS A 56 -2.19 11.61 2.37
C LYS A 56 -1.40 10.49 1.66
N PRO A 57 -0.92 10.72 0.42
CA PRO A 57 -0.06 9.74 -0.25
C PRO A 57 1.27 9.56 0.49
N SER A 58 1.82 8.34 0.43
CA SER A 58 3.17 8.03 0.91
C SER A 58 4.22 8.80 0.12
N VAL A 59 4.07 8.81 -1.21
CA VAL A 59 4.98 9.50 -2.13
C VAL A 59 4.17 10.24 -3.20
N THR A 60 4.60 11.45 -3.54
CA THR A 60 4.16 12.15 -4.75
C THR A 60 5.30 12.09 -5.76
N GLU A 61 5.06 11.40 -6.85
CA GLU A 61 5.96 11.26 -7.99
C GLU A 61 5.65 12.35 -9.03
N TYR A 62 6.70 12.90 -9.64
CA TYR A 62 6.59 13.77 -10.81
C TYR A 62 7.36 13.14 -11.99
N PRO A 63 6.98 13.38 -13.25
CA PRO A 63 7.65 12.79 -14.42
C PRO A 63 9.18 12.96 -14.42
N ALA A 64 9.69 14.12 -13.98
CA ALA A 64 11.13 14.40 -13.89
C ALA A 64 11.85 13.72 -12.72
N LYS A 65 11.10 13.16 -11.76
CA LYS A 65 11.60 12.47 -10.56
C LYS A 65 10.76 11.21 -10.32
N PRO A 66 10.97 10.16 -11.15
CA PRO A 66 10.20 8.93 -11.07
C PRO A 66 10.41 8.22 -9.74
N PHE A 67 9.38 7.54 -9.26
CA PHE A 67 9.45 6.70 -8.07
C PHE A 67 9.64 5.26 -8.48
N THR A 68 10.90 4.83 -8.54
CA THR A 68 11.31 3.59 -9.23
C THR A 68 11.11 2.31 -8.43
N ARG A 69 10.46 2.39 -7.26
CA ARG A 69 10.25 1.22 -6.39
C ARG A 69 9.26 0.22 -6.98
N TYR A 70 8.25 0.71 -7.69
CA TYR A 70 7.14 -0.10 -8.22
C TYR A 70 6.95 0.04 -9.74
N ALA A 71 7.75 0.88 -10.39
CA ALA A 71 7.66 1.15 -11.82
C ALA A 71 9.05 1.50 -12.38
N ASP A 72 9.40 0.95 -13.55
CA ASP A 72 10.68 1.23 -14.22
C ASP A 72 10.72 2.62 -14.87
N ARG A 73 9.56 3.24 -15.05
CA ARG A 73 9.39 4.54 -15.70
C ARG A 73 8.49 5.43 -14.86
N GLY A 74 8.72 6.73 -15.01
CA GLY A 74 7.85 7.72 -14.41
C GLY A 74 6.43 7.70 -14.97
N CYS A 75 5.52 8.45 -14.35
CA CYS A 75 4.21 8.66 -14.94
C CYS A 75 4.34 9.45 -16.25
N GLU A 76 3.66 8.96 -17.30
CA GLU A 76 3.73 9.51 -18.64
C GLU A 76 2.48 10.35 -18.95
N ALA A 77 2.58 11.29 -19.90
CA ALA A 77 1.47 12.15 -20.29
C ALA A 77 0.21 11.31 -20.62
N PRO A 78 -0.99 11.71 -20.16
CA PRO A 78 -1.37 13.03 -19.61
C PRO A 78 -1.06 13.24 -18.12
N CYS A 79 -0.36 12.31 -17.46
CA CYS A 79 0.02 12.48 -16.05
C CYS A 79 0.95 13.67 -15.82
N PHE A 80 0.57 14.53 -14.88
CA PHE A 80 1.42 15.60 -14.34
C PHE A 80 2.12 15.18 -13.05
N LYS A 81 1.44 14.38 -12.21
CA LYS A 81 1.99 13.78 -11.01
C LYS A 81 1.25 12.49 -10.66
N ARG A 82 1.91 11.59 -9.93
CA ARG A 82 1.32 10.34 -9.45
C ARG A 82 1.42 10.25 -7.93
N PHE A 83 0.31 9.92 -7.29
CA PHE A 83 0.27 9.60 -5.87
C PHE A 83 0.51 8.12 -5.69
N TRP A 84 1.39 7.77 -4.75
CA TRP A 84 1.64 6.41 -4.32
C TRP A 84 1.18 6.22 -2.88
N TYR A 85 0.43 5.15 -2.67
CA TYR A 85 -0.04 4.68 -1.37
C TYR A 85 0.61 3.32 -1.14
N GLU A 86 1.59 3.28 -0.24
CA GLU A 86 2.36 2.07 0.03
C GLU A 86 1.70 1.27 1.15
N ASN A 87 1.66 -0.06 1.02
CA ASN A 87 1.31 -0.91 2.14
C ASN A 87 2.46 -0.95 3.14
N ARG A 88 2.44 -0.08 4.16
CA ARG A 88 3.52 0.04 5.16
C ARG A 88 3.75 -1.22 5.99
N LEU A 89 2.77 -2.13 6.05
CA LEU A 89 2.89 -3.39 6.78
C LEU A 89 3.43 -4.53 5.90
N MET A 90 3.33 -4.40 4.58
CA MET A 90 3.89 -5.32 3.61
C MET A 90 4.83 -4.52 2.69
N LEU A 91 6.00 -4.21 3.25
CA LEU A 91 7.00 -3.36 2.61
C LEU A 91 7.38 -3.95 1.25
N ASP A 92 7.35 -3.08 0.24
CA ASP A 92 7.80 -3.37 -1.13
C ASP A 92 7.06 -4.53 -1.84
N THR A 93 5.93 -5.03 -1.32
CA THR A 93 5.14 -6.09 -1.97
C THR A 93 3.79 -5.64 -2.53
N GLU A 94 3.30 -4.48 -2.11
CA GLU A 94 2.01 -3.97 -2.57
C GLU A 94 1.94 -2.44 -2.50
N ALA A 95 1.41 -1.81 -3.55
CA ALA A 95 1.17 -0.37 -3.59
C ALA A 95 0.02 -0.01 -4.53
N TRP A 96 -0.66 1.10 -4.23
CA TRP A 96 -1.66 1.71 -5.11
C TRP A 96 -1.14 3.02 -5.65
N SER A 97 -1.51 3.34 -6.88
CA SER A 97 -1.16 4.61 -7.49
C SER A 97 -2.32 5.27 -8.20
N ILE A 98 -2.37 6.60 -8.10
CA ILE A 98 -3.34 7.46 -8.76
C ILE A 98 -2.57 8.50 -9.59
N SER A 99 -2.79 8.52 -10.90
CA SER A 99 -2.19 9.50 -11.80
C SER A 99 -3.12 10.70 -11.95
N ILE A 100 -2.59 11.90 -11.74
CA ILE A 100 -3.29 13.18 -11.77
C ILE A 100 -2.73 14.03 -12.91
N ASP A 101 -3.59 14.66 -13.71
CA ASP A 101 -3.19 15.58 -14.77
C ASP A 101 -2.89 17.00 -14.25
N ARG A 102 -2.66 17.94 -15.18
CA ARG A 102 -2.36 19.35 -14.85
C ARG A 102 -3.57 20.11 -14.30
N ASP A 103 -4.78 19.65 -14.62
CA ASP A 103 -6.04 20.25 -14.16
C ASP A 103 -6.45 19.72 -12.78
N GLY A 104 -5.66 18.79 -12.22
CA GLY A 104 -5.92 18.20 -10.90
C GLY A 104 -6.97 17.09 -10.95
N LEU A 105 -7.17 16.47 -12.11
CA LEU A 105 -8.12 15.37 -12.31
C LEU A 105 -7.41 14.02 -12.40
N VAL A 106 -8.08 12.98 -11.91
CA VAL A 106 -7.63 11.59 -12.05
C VAL A 106 -7.67 11.20 -13.52
N VAL A 107 -6.53 10.79 -14.07
CA VAL A 107 -6.41 10.27 -15.44
C VAL A 107 -6.09 8.78 -15.49
N GLY A 108 -5.77 8.17 -14.35
CA GLY A 108 -5.59 6.73 -14.25
C GLY A 108 -5.34 6.27 -12.82
N LYS A 109 -5.55 4.98 -12.59
CA LYS A 109 -5.22 4.31 -11.33
C LYS A 109 -4.60 2.95 -11.60
N TYR A 110 -3.69 2.51 -10.74
CA TYR A 110 -3.03 1.21 -10.87
C TYR A 110 -2.75 0.60 -9.49
N HIS A 111 -3.03 -0.69 -9.35
CA HIS A 111 -2.68 -1.48 -8.17
C HIS A 111 -1.52 -2.40 -8.53
N TRP A 112 -0.38 -2.19 -7.87
CA TRP A 112 0.82 -2.98 -8.04
C TRP A 112 0.92 -4.01 -6.91
N VAL A 113 1.19 -5.25 -7.29
CA VAL A 113 1.50 -6.35 -6.39
C VAL A 113 2.78 -7.00 -6.91
N SER A 114 3.71 -7.34 -6.02
CA SER A 114 4.94 -8.03 -6.39
C SER A 114 4.62 -9.31 -7.18
N PRO A 115 5.29 -9.56 -8.32
CA PRO A 115 5.24 -10.83 -9.03
C PRO A 115 5.65 -12.03 -8.17
#